data_AF-X0YBW3-F1
#
_entry.id   AF-X0YBW3-F1
#
_cell.length_a   1.000
_cell.length_b   1.000
_cell.length_c   1.000
_cell.angle_alpha   90.00
_cell.angle_beta   90.00
_cell.angle_gamma   90.00
#
_symmetry.space_group_name_H-M   'P 1'
#
loop_
_entity.id
_entity.type
_entity.pdbx_description
1 polymer ?
#
loop_
_entity_poly.entity_id
_entity_poly.type
_entity_poly.pdbx_seq_one_letter_code
_entity_poly.pdbx_strand_id
1 'polypeptide(L)'
;MAKKIIERAGKLGISPEDVVIDPLVLTLGAEHRAGRIALDAIEMIVAEFGVNITLGASNISFGMPDRRAINAAFIAMAIHAGLTCPIVNPLHKEVAMAILAADLSMGRDEWGARWIKAYRQRQKAAD
;
A
#
# COMPACT_ATOMS: atom_id res chain seq x y z
N MET A 1 -5.32 15.69 -10.73
CA MET A 1 -6.37 14.78 -11.24
C MET A 1 -7.30 14.33 -10.12
N ALA A 2 -6.77 13.74 -9.03
CA ALA A 2 -7.53 13.27 -7.87
C ALA A 2 -8.60 14.25 -7.38
N LYS A 3 -8.22 15.52 -7.12
CA LYS A 3 -9.15 16.60 -6.76
C LYS A 3 -10.43 16.67 -7.61
N LYS A 4 -10.29 16.63 -8.95
CA LYS A 4 -11.44 16.72 -9.87
C LYS A 4 -12.39 15.53 -9.72
N ILE A 5 -11.84 14.33 -9.50
CA ILE A 5 -12.61 13.10 -9.31
C ILE A 5 -13.35 13.17 -7.97
N ILE A 6 -12.65 13.52 -6.90
CA ILE A 6 -13.18 13.61 -5.53
C ILE A 6 -14.28 14.67 -5.44
N GLU A 7 -14.04 15.87 -5.98
CA GLU A 7 -15.06 16.95 -6.02
C GLU A 7 -16.29 16.55 -6.84
N ARG A 8 -16.10 15.80 -7.93
CA ARG A 8 -17.23 15.30 -8.73
C ARG A 8 -18.01 14.22 -7.97
N ALA A 9 -17.33 13.32 -7.28
CA ALA A 9 -17.95 12.29 -6.44
C ALA A 9 -18.78 12.95 -5.32
N GLY A 10 -18.23 13.96 -4.64
CA GLY A 10 -18.95 14.73 -3.63
C GLY A 10 -20.22 15.41 -4.17
N LYS A 11 -20.17 15.97 -5.39
CA LYS A 11 -21.37 16.53 -6.06
C LYS A 11 -22.45 15.48 -6.38
N LEU A 12 -22.09 14.20 -6.40
CA LEU A 12 -23.02 13.08 -6.60
C LEU A 12 -23.46 12.46 -5.26
N GLY A 13 -23.05 13.02 -4.12
CA GLY A 13 -23.39 12.51 -2.79
C GLY A 13 -22.52 11.33 -2.33
N ILE A 14 -21.40 11.06 -3.00
CA ILE A 14 -20.45 10.01 -2.60
C ILE A 14 -19.49 10.58 -1.57
N SER A 15 -19.42 9.93 -0.42
CA SER A 15 -18.59 10.33 0.71
C SER A 15 -17.08 10.06 0.44
N PRO A 16 -16.14 10.77 1.08
CA PRO A 16 -14.71 10.51 0.92
C PRO A 16 -14.29 9.08 1.29
N GLU A 17 -14.94 8.48 2.29
CA GLU A 17 -14.69 7.10 2.72
C GLU A 17 -15.09 6.06 1.66
N ASP A 18 -16.04 6.38 0.78
CA ASP A 18 -16.45 5.54 -0.34
C ASP A 18 -15.59 5.75 -1.61
N VAL A 19 -14.62 6.66 -1.57
CA VAL A 19 -13.72 6.94 -2.70
C VAL A 19 -12.36 6.29 -2.49
N VAL A 20 -11.95 5.47 -3.47
CA VAL A 20 -10.62 4.88 -3.56
C VAL A 20 -9.88 5.48 -4.74
N ILE A 21 -8.76 6.17 -4.49
CA ILE A 21 -7.91 6.76 -5.53
C ILE A 21 -6.68 5.88 -5.77
N ASP A 22 -6.39 5.59 -7.04
CA ASP A 22 -5.11 5.04 -7.49
C ASP A 22 -4.26 6.16 -8.11
N PRO A 23 -3.09 6.51 -7.56
CA PRO A 23 -2.21 7.53 -8.12
C PRO A 23 -1.46 7.08 -9.39
N LEU A 24 -1.65 5.84 -9.86
CA LEU A 24 -1.06 5.22 -11.04
C LEU A 24 0.47 5.32 -11.08
N VAL A 25 1.11 4.41 -10.37
CA VAL A 25 2.56 4.37 -10.19
C VAL A 25 3.29 3.89 -11.45
N LEU A 26 4.27 4.66 -11.92
CA LEU A 26 5.23 4.24 -12.95
C LEU A 26 6.23 3.22 -12.39
N THR A 27 6.81 2.37 -13.24
CA THR A 27 7.81 1.39 -12.78
C THR A 27 9.17 2.03 -12.52
N LEU A 28 9.87 1.57 -11.47
CA LEU A 28 11.25 1.93 -11.16
C LEU A 28 12.23 1.56 -12.29
N GLY A 29 11.89 0.54 -13.09
CA GLY A 29 12.70 0.14 -14.25
C GLY A 29 12.71 1.19 -15.38
N ALA A 30 11.75 2.11 -15.40
CA ALA A 30 11.62 3.16 -16.41
C ALA A 30 11.92 4.56 -15.85
N GLU A 31 11.57 4.83 -14.58
CA GLU A 31 11.87 6.10 -13.89
C GLU A 31 12.30 5.81 -12.45
N HIS A 32 13.60 6.01 -12.15
CA HIS A 32 14.19 5.77 -10.84
C HIS A 32 13.53 6.53 -9.68
N ARG A 33 12.86 7.66 -9.95
CA ARG A 33 12.13 8.45 -8.95
C ARG A 33 10.69 7.99 -8.74
N ALA A 34 10.19 7.03 -9.52
CA ALA A 34 8.78 6.67 -9.52
C ALA A 34 8.27 6.25 -8.13
N GLY A 35 9.07 5.52 -7.37
CA GLY A 35 8.72 5.13 -6.01
C GLY A 35 8.55 6.33 -5.07
N ARG A 36 9.48 7.29 -5.12
CA ARG A 36 9.40 8.51 -4.30
C ARG A 36 8.19 9.38 -4.68
N ILE A 37 8.00 9.60 -5.98
CA ILE A 37 6.86 10.37 -6.52
C ILE A 37 5.53 9.74 -6.10
N ALA A 38 5.44 8.41 -6.12
CA ALA A 38 4.25 7.70 -5.67
C ALA A 38 3.98 7.92 -4.18
N LEU A 39 4.99 7.79 -3.32
CA LEU A 39 4.84 8.01 -1.88
C LEU A 39 4.41 9.46 -1.57
N ASP A 40 5.08 10.45 -2.18
CA ASP A 40 4.73 11.86 -2.00
C ASP A 40 3.28 12.13 -2.47
N ALA A 41 2.86 11.51 -3.58
CA ALA A 41 1.49 11.64 -4.09
C ALA A 41 0.45 11.04 -3.13
N ILE A 42 0.73 9.88 -2.53
CA ILE A 42 -0.15 9.24 -1.54
C ILE A 42 -0.32 10.18 -0.34
N GLU A 43 0.78 10.65 0.24
CA GLU A 43 0.76 11.56 1.40
C GLU A 43 -0.05 12.83 1.11
N MET A 44 0.18 13.47 -0.04
CA MET A 44 -0.53 14.68 -0.43
C MET A 44 -2.03 14.44 -0.61
N ILE A 45 -2.44 13.36 -1.28
CA ILE A 45 -3.86 13.08 -1.52
C ILE A 45 -4.58 12.77 -0.20
N VAL A 46 -3.96 11.98 0.68
CA VAL A 46 -4.54 11.65 1.99
C VAL A 46 -4.65 12.89 2.86
N ALA A 47 -3.61 13.73 2.90
CA ALA A 47 -3.62 14.96 3.69
C ALA A 47 -4.65 15.99 3.20
N GLU A 48 -4.83 16.14 1.88
CA GLU A 48 -5.77 17.13 1.32
C GLU A 48 -7.22 16.64 1.33
N PHE A 49 -7.47 15.35 1.10
CA PHE A 49 -8.84 14.85 0.85
C PHE A 49 -9.33 13.77 1.80
N GLY A 50 -8.47 13.13 2.58
CA GLY A 50 -8.86 12.08 3.53
C GLY A 50 -9.52 10.85 2.89
N VAL A 51 -9.26 10.58 1.60
CA VAL A 51 -9.83 9.45 0.86
C VAL A 51 -9.00 8.18 1.01
N ASN A 52 -9.58 7.04 0.65
CA ASN A 52 -8.86 5.78 0.58
C ASN A 52 -7.91 5.75 -0.62
N ILE A 53 -6.80 5.03 -0.47
CA ILE A 53 -5.77 4.90 -1.51
C ILE A 53 -5.54 3.43 -1.84
N THR A 54 -5.46 3.14 -3.13
CA THR A 54 -5.02 1.85 -3.67
C THR A 54 -3.80 2.01 -4.58
N LEU A 55 -3.06 0.92 -4.76
CA LEU A 55 -2.03 0.79 -5.80
C LEU A 55 -1.73 -0.69 -6.07
N GLY A 56 -1.27 -0.98 -7.29
CA GLY A 56 -0.72 -2.29 -7.63
C GLY A 56 0.75 -2.41 -7.25
N ALA A 57 1.06 -3.15 -6.18
CA ALA A 57 2.45 -3.25 -5.70
C ALA A 57 3.38 -3.93 -6.71
N SER A 58 2.88 -4.74 -7.63
CA SER A 58 3.70 -5.39 -8.66
C SER A 58 4.19 -4.46 -9.76
N ASN A 59 3.54 -3.31 -9.96
CA ASN A 59 3.86 -2.39 -11.05
C ASN A 59 5.15 -1.64 -10.78
N ILE A 60 5.45 -1.32 -9.51
CA ILE A 60 6.64 -0.56 -9.12
C ILE A 60 7.95 -1.28 -9.49
N SER A 61 7.96 -2.61 -9.48
CA SER A 61 9.15 -3.42 -9.71
C SER A 61 9.24 -4.02 -11.12
N PHE A 62 8.38 -3.61 -12.04
CA PHE A 62 8.38 -4.17 -13.39
C PHE A 62 9.72 -3.90 -14.11
N GLY A 63 10.37 -4.95 -14.61
CA GLY A 63 11.70 -4.85 -15.25
C GLY A 63 12.89 -4.90 -14.27
N MET A 64 12.64 -4.96 -12.96
CA MET A 64 13.70 -5.08 -11.95
C MET A 64 13.92 -6.54 -11.51
N PRO A 65 15.16 -6.94 -11.14
CA PRO A 65 15.40 -8.19 -10.43
C PRO A 65 14.83 -8.12 -8.99
N ASP A 66 14.69 -9.29 -8.36
CA ASP A 66 14.24 -9.43 -6.96
C ASP A 66 12.97 -8.62 -6.60
N ARG A 67 11.97 -8.73 -7.47
CA ARG A 67 10.72 -7.96 -7.40
C ARG A 67 9.97 -8.14 -6.09
N ARG A 68 10.06 -9.31 -5.45
CA ARG A 68 9.35 -9.59 -4.19
C ARG A 68 9.89 -8.75 -3.05
N ALA A 69 11.22 -8.62 -2.93
CA ALA A 69 11.85 -7.77 -1.94
C ALA A 69 11.50 -6.29 -2.17
N ILE A 70 11.59 -5.82 -3.43
CA ILE A 70 11.22 -4.44 -3.80
C ILE A 70 9.75 -4.15 -3.43
N ASN A 71 8.83 -5.04 -3.81
CA ASN A 71 7.41 -4.86 -3.52
C ASN A 71 7.13 -4.85 -2.01
N ALA A 72 7.80 -5.70 -1.24
CA ALA A 72 7.66 -5.77 0.21
C ALA A 72 8.18 -4.49 0.91
N ALA A 73 9.33 -3.96 0.48
CA ALA A 73 9.82 -2.69 1.02
C ALA A 73 8.90 -1.52 0.64
N PHE A 74 8.50 -1.45 -0.64
CA PHE A 74 7.63 -0.38 -1.13
C PHE A 74 6.25 -0.39 -0.45
N ILE A 75 5.64 -1.56 -0.24
CA ILE A 75 4.32 -1.62 0.38
C ILE A 75 4.33 -1.11 1.82
N ALA A 76 5.38 -1.41 2.59
CA ALA A 76 5.51 -0.91 3.95
C ALA A 76 5.64 0.62 3.98
N MET A 77 6.46 1.19 3.09
CA MET A 77 6.58 2.65 2.94
C MET A 77 5.27 3.28 2.49
N ALA A 78 4.55 2.66 1.56
CA ALA A 78 3.28 3.18 1.08
C ALA A 78 2.18 3.13 2.15
N ILE A 79 2.16 2.10 3.00
CA ILE A 79 1.26 2.04 4.17
C ILE A 79 1.55 3.19 5.14
N HIS A 80 2.83 3.51 5.37
CA HIS A 80 3.22 4.67 6.16
C HIS A 80 2.73 5.99 5.55
N ALA A 81 2.86 6.14 4.23
CA ALA A 81 2.38 7.29 3.47
C ALA A 81 0.85 7.47 3.46
N GLY A 82 0.08 6.41 3.73
CA GLY A 82 -1.39 6.46 3.79
C GLY A 82 -2.13 5.48 2.88
N LEU A 83 -1.45 4.47 2.32
CA LEU A 83 -2.09 3.39 1.57
C LEU A 83 -3.04 2.58 2.47
N THR A 84 -4.28 2.36 2.00
CA THR A 84 -5.31 1.65 2.77
C THR A 84 -5.73 0.31 2.16
N CYS A 85 -5.81 0.20 0.82
CA CYS A 85 -6.30 -1.01 0.14
C CYS A 85 -5.39 -1.44 -1.03
N PRO A 86 -4.22 -2.04 -0.76
CA PRO A 86 -3.29 -2.44 -1.81
C PRO A 86 -3.75 -3.65 -2.64
N ILE A 87 -3.47 -3.63 -3.95
CA ILE A 87 -3.65 -4.80 -4.83
C ILE A 87 -2.33 -5.57 -4.85
N VAL A 88 -2.32 -6.73 -4.20
CA VAL A 88 -1.13 -7.58 -4.00
C VAL A 88 -1.45 -9.06 -4.17
N ASN A 89 -0.42 -9.88 -4.42
CA ASN A 89 -0.55 -11.33 -4.28
C ASN A 89 -0.34 -11.73 -2.80
N PRO A 90 -1.38 -12.16 -2.07
CA PRO A 90 -1.26 -12.54 -0.66
C PRO A 90 -0.42 -13.81 -0.43
N LEU A 91 -0.17 -14.61 -1.49
CA LEU A 91 0.67 -15.80 -1.41
C LEU A 91 2.17 -15.47 -1.41
N HIS A 92 2.56 -14.23 -1.74
CA HIS A 92 3.93 -13.78 -1.60
C HIS A 92 4.22 -13.45 -0.13
N LYS A 93 4.89 -14.37 0.56
CA LYS A 93 5.14 -14.30 1.99
C LYS A 93 5.83 -12.99 2.39
N GLU A 94 6.76 -12.49 1.59
CA GLU A 94 7.51 -11.26 1.83
C GLU A 94 6.58 -10.05 1.90
N VAL A 95 5.63 -9.94 0.96
CA VAL A 95 4.65 -8.84 0.91
C VAL A 95 3.64 -8.97 2.05
N ALA A 96 3.11 -10.16 2.31
CA ALA A 96 2.18 -10.40 3.40
C ALA A 96 2.81 -10.08 4.77
N MET A 97 4.09 -10.43 4.96
CA MET A 97 4.85 -10.08 6.16
C MET A 97 5.08 -8.58 6.27
N ALA A 98 5.44 -7.90 5.18
CA ALA A 98 5.64 -6.46 5.18
C ALA A 98 4.36 -5.70 5.57
N ILE A 99 3.18 -6.14 5.09
CA ILE A 99 1.90 -5.54 5.47
C ILE A 99 1.63 -5.70 6.97
N LEU A 100 1.78 -6.91 7.52
CA LEU A 100 1.57 -7.16 8.95
C LEU A 100 2.56 -6.37 9.82
N ALA A 101 3.83 -6.30 9.41
CA ALA A 101 4.86 -5.55 10.11
C ALA A 101 4.60 -4.03 10.06
N ALA A 102 4.15 -3.52 8.91
CA ALA A 102 3.79 -2.11 8.74
C ALA A 102 2.58 -1.76 9.62
N ASP A 103 1.53 -2.58 9.61
CA ASP A 103 0.36 -2.41 10.48
C ASP A 103 0.73 -2.42 11.96
N LEU A 104 1.58 -3.36 12.39
CA LEU A 104 2.12 -3.41 13.74
C LEU A 104 2.87 -2.11 14.09
N SER A 105 3.75 -1.65 13.20
CA SER A 105 4.58 -0.46 13.43
C SER A 105 3.76 0.83 13.44
N MET A 106 2.66 0.87 12.69
CA MET A 106 1.72 1.99 12.64
C MET A 106 0.72 1.98 13.81
N GLY A 107 0.83 1.03 14.75
CA GLY A 107 -0.08 0.91 15.90
C GLY A 107 -1.47 0.38 15.53
N ARG A 108 -1.63 -0.26 14.37
CA ARG A 108 -2.89 -0.84 13.88
C ARG A 108 -3.07 -2.31 14.28
N ASP A 109 -2.12 -2.90 14.99
CA ASP A 109 -2.21 -4.27 15.53
C ASP A 109 -2.10 -4.25 17.06
N GLU A 110 -3.25 -4.19 17.73
CA GLU A 110 -3.32 -4.11 19.18
C GLU A 110 -2.59 -5.30 19.82
N TRP A 111 -1.62 -5.01 20.69
CA TRP A 111 -0.74 -5.99 21.35
C TRP A 111 0.03 -6.91 20.40
N GLY A 112 0.13 -6.57 19.11
CA GLY A 112 0.75 -7.42 18.09
C GLY A 112 0.02 -8.76 17.88
N ALA A 113 -1.28 -8.81 18.19
CA ALA A 113 -2.03 -10.06 18.16
C ALA A 113 -2.05 -10.71 16.76
N ARG A 114 -2.23 -9.92 15.69
CA ARG A 114 -2.22 -10.44 14.31
C ARG A 114 -0.81 -10.91 13.93
N TRP A 115 0.23 -10.16 14.30
CA TRP A 115 1.62 -10.54 14.05
C TRP A 115 1.99 -11.88 14.72
N ILE A 116 1.69 -12.03 16.01
CA ILE A 116 1.97 -13.24 16.79
C ILE A 116 1.20 -14.44 16.22
N LYS A 117 -0.07 -14.25 15.86
CA LYS A 117 -0.89 -15.29 15.23
C LYS A 117 -0.28 -15.74 13.90
N ALA A 118 0.10 -14.81 13.03
CA ALA A 118 0.72 -15.10 11.75
C ALA A 118 2.07 -15.82 11.92
N TYR A 119 2.89 -15.42 12.90
CA TYR A 119 4.15 -16.10 13.21
C TYR A 119 3.93 -17.57 13.60
N ARG A 120 2.98 -17.86 14.51
CA ARG A 120 2.63 -19.23 14.93
C ARG A 120 2.13 -20.10 13.76
N GLN A 121 1.35 -19.52 12.84
CA GLN A 121 0.90 -20.22 11.64
C GLN A 121 2.07 -20.60 10.71
N ARG A 122 3.06 -19.71 10.55
CA ARG A 122 4.25 -19.98 9.73
C ARG A 122 5.13 -21.09 10.33
N GLN A 123 5.28 -21.14 11.66
CA GLN A 123 6.00 -22.21 12.34
C GLN A 123 5.37 -23.57 12.06
N LYS A 124 4.05 -23.71 12.28
CA LYS A 124 3.31 -24.96 12.01
C LYS A 124 3.35 -25.43 10.55
N ALA A 125 3.55 -24.52 9.59
CA ALA A 125 3.64 -24.85 8.18
C ALA A 125 5.07 -25.20 7.74
N ALA A 126 6.06 -25.00 8.61
CA ALA A 126 7.46 -25.38 8.39
C ALA A 126 7.81 -26.73 9.04
N ASP A 127 7.01 -27.16 10.02
CA ASP A 127 6.99 -28.52 10.59
C ASP A 127 6.25 -29.50 9.66
#